data_AF-A0A3N5BW86-F1
#
_entry.id   AF-A0A3N5BW86-F1
#
_cell.length_a   1.000
_cell.length_b   1.000
_cell.length_c   1.000
_cell.angle_alpha   90.00
_cell.angle_beta   90.00
_cell.angle_gamma   90.00
#
_symmetry.space_group_name_H-M   'P 1'
#
loop_
_entity.id
_entity.type
_entity.pdbx_description
1 polymer ?
#
loop_
_entity_poly.entity_id
_entity_poly.type
_entity_poly.pdbx_seq_one_letter_code
_entity_poly.pdbx_strand_id
1 'polypeptide(L)'
;MDVQHVFRYVNMVPWKMVGEKMDNHYNIYICGVGGQGIIKTSTIIGEAAMNQGLDVVMSEIHGMSQRGGSVSTELKIGGYNSSIIPKQGADMLLSFEPVETIRGLDKVNSETKIVYNTHPIIPSSTDKQYPNVDSITKTLKENFKYVLPIDGTQLAMDAGSVLALNMVLLGAVTADDKFPLTKESVIEAMKNNLKPKFHEMNLKAIESGYNSIKS
;
A
#
# COMPACT_ATOMS: atom_id res chain seq x y z
N MET A 1 11.31 17.40 5.53
CA MET A 1 9.89 17.78 5.50
C MET A 1 9.43 17.65 6.93
N ASP A 2 8.93 18.71 7.57
CA ASP A 2 8.51 18.63 8.96
C ASP A 2 7.24 17.78 9.04
N VAL A 3 7.30 16.65 9.74
CA VAL A 3 6.20 15.70 9.92
C VAL A 3 4.98 16.44 10.46
N GLN A 4 5.16 17.31 11.46
CA GLN A 4 4.09 18.07 12.10
C GLN A 4 3.36 19.02 11.12
N HIS A 5 4.06 19.51 10.10
CA HIS A 5 3.48 20.41 9.11
C HIS A 5 2.49 19.69 8.18
N VAL A 6 2.77 18.45 7.78
CA VAL A 6 1.85 17.66 6.93
C VAL A 6 0.57 17.33 7.69
N PHE A 7 0.70 16.95 8.97
CA PHE A 7 -0.47 16.64 9.82
C PHE A 7 -1.40 17.83 10.07
N ARG A 8 -0.87 19.06 10.14
CA ARG A 8 -1.71 20.27 10.22
C ARG A 8 -2.64 20.41 9.01
N TYR A 9 -2.18 20.09 7.80
CA TYR A 9 -3.02 20.15 6.61
C TYR A 9 -4.09 19.07 6.57
N VAL A 10 -3.78 17.86 7.04
CA VAL A 10 -4.74 16.75 7.09
C VAL A 10 -5.84 17.03 8.13
N ASN A 11 -5.49 17.57 9.29
CA ASN A 11 -6.42 17.84 10.39
C ASN A 11 -7.24 19.15 10.24
N MET A 12 -6.91 20.02 9.27
CA MET A 12 -7.63 21.29 9.05
C MET A 12 -8.85 21.17 8.13
N VAL A 13 -9.00 20.05 7.42
CA VAL A 13 -10.16 19.84 6.53
C VAL A 13 -11.20 19.01 7.27
N PRO A 14 -12.38 19.59 7.64
CA PRO A 14 -13.43 18.81 8.29
C PRO A 14 -13.84 17.64 7.41
N TRP A 15 -13.89 16.44 8.00
CA TRP A 15 -14.34 15.21 7.37
C TRP A 15 -15.70 15.44 6.71
N LYS A 16 -15.73 15.61 5.39
CA LYS A 16 -17.00 15.61 4.65
C LYS A 16 -17.40 14.16 4.48
N MET A 17 -18.59 13.82 4.94
CA MET A 17 -19.22 12.53 4.69
C MET A 17 -19.17 12.25 3.19
N VAL A 18 -18.33 11.30 2.79
CA VAL A 18 -18.36 10.70 1.46
C VAL A 18 -19.67 9.91 1.41
N GLY A 19 -20.46 10.10 0.34
CA GLY A 19 -21.81 9.53 0.20
C GLY A 19 -21.87 8.02 0.44
N GLU A 20 -23.08 7.48 0.62
CA GLU A 20 -23.32 6.06 0.90
C GLU A 20 -22.50 5.15 -0.01
N LYS A 21 -21.67 4.32 0.61
CA LYS A 21 -20.77 3.40 -0.07
C LYS A 21 -21.60 2.21 -0.56
N MET A 22 -21.68 2.01 -1.87
CA MET A 22 -22.29 0.82 -2.45
C MET A 22 -21.53 -0.43 -2.01
N ASP A 23 -22.25 -1.54 -1.81
CA ASP A 23 -21.64 -2.84 -1.56
C ASP A 23 -20.65 -3.17 -2.70
N ASN A 24 -19.48 -3.70 -2.34
CA ASN A 24 -18.36 -4.09 -3.21
C ASN A 24 -17.42 -2.96 -3.69
N HIS A 25 -17.59 -1.72 -3.24
CA HIS A 25 -16.66 -0.63 -3.57
C HIS A 25 -15.43 -0.62 -2.64
N TYR A 26 -14.22 -0.62 -3.20
CA TYR A 26 -12.98 -0.53 -2.42
C TYR A 26 -11.87 0.27 -3.12
N ASN A 27 -11.34 1.29 -2.45
CA ASN A 27 -10.32 2.20 -2.97
C ASN A 27 -8.96 1.97 -2.30
N ILE A 28 -7.93 1.73 -3.10
CA ILE A 28 -6.57 1.47 -2.65
C ILE A 28 -5.63 2.50 -3.25
N TYR A 29 -4.98 3.29 -2.40
CA TYR A 29 -3.84 4.11 -2.80
C TYR A 29 -2.55 3.36 -2.48
N ILE A 30 -1.76 3.05 -3.50
CA ILE A 30 -0.49 2.32 -3.36
C ILE A 30 0.64 3.28 -3.67
N CYS A 31 1.61 3.44 -2.77
CA CYS A 31 2.74 4.35 -2.98
C CYS A 31 4.07 3.77 -2.50
N GLY A 32 5.16 4.32 -3.03
CA GLY A 32 6.50 3.86 -2.68
C GLY A 32 7.57 4.51 -3.55
N VAL A 33 8.77 3.96 -3.45
CA VAL A 33 9.92 4.37 -4.27
C VAL A 33 10.06 3.43 -5.46
N GLY A 34 10.41 4.00 -6.62
CA GLY A 34 10.62 3.24 -7.85
C GLY A 34 11.61 2.09 -7.66
N GLY A 35 11.19 0.88 -8.04
CA GLY A 35 11.95 -0.36 -7.89
C GLY A 35 11.39 -1.34 -6.85
N GLN A 36 10.46 -0.92 -5.99
CA GLN A 36 9.90 -1.78 -4.93
C GLN A 36 8.72 -2.66 -5.37
N GLY A 37 8.26 -2.56 -6.62
CA GLY A 37 7.20 -3.41 -7.16
C GLY A 37 5.77 -2.86 -7.04
N ILE A 38 5.58 -1.55 -6.93
CA ILE A 38 4.27 -0.88 -6.75
C ILE A 38 3.32 -1.22 -7.92
N ILE A 39 3.80 -1.11 -9.16
CA ILE A 39 3.01 -1.44 -10.36
C ILE A 39 2.65 -2.93 -10.40
N LYS A 40 3.60 -3.81 -10.08
CA LYS A 40 3.36 -5.26 -10.03
C LYS A 40 2.31 -5.60 -8.96
N THR A 41 2.31 -4.88 -7.84
CA THR A 41 1.31 -5.01 -6.78
C THR A 41 -0.08 -4.65 -7.29
N SER A 42 -0.24 -3.49 -7.97
CA SER A 42 -1.53 -3.13 -8.56
C SER A 42 -1.98 -4.10 -9.65
N THR A 43 -1.06 -4.63 -10.47
CA THR A 43 -1.40 -5.66 -11.46
C THR A 43 -1.96 -6.92 -10.80
N ILE A 44 -1.30 -7.42 -9.75
CA ILE A 44 -1.74 -8.64 -9.06
C ILE A 44 -3.08 -8.43 -8.35
N ILE A 45 -3.29 -7.28 -7.70
CA ILE A 45 -4.58 -6.94 -7.09
C ILE A 45 -5.67 -6.86 -8.16
N GLY A 46 -5.40 -6.20 -9.29
CA GLY A 46 -6.36 -6.08 -10.38
C GLY A 46 -6.74 -7.43 -10.98
N GLU A 47 -5.75 -8.31 -11.23
CA GLU A 47 -6.03 -9.66 -11.72
C GLU A 47 -6.77 -10.52 -10.69
N ALA A 48 -6.41 -10.44 -9.40
CA ALA A 48 -7.12 -11.14 -8.34
C ALA A 48 -8.58 -10.65 -8.20
N ALA A 49 -8.85 -9.36 -8.40
CA ALA A 49 -10.20 -8.81 -8.45
C ALA A 49 -11.00 -9.38 -9.63
N MET A 50 -10.42 -9.37 -10.83
CA MET A 50 -11.05 -9.92 -12.03
C MET A 50 -11.32 -11.42 -11.90
N ASN A 51 -10.40 -12.19 -11.31
CA ASN A 51 -10.58 -13.63 -11.06
C ASN A 51 -11.74 -13.91 -10.10
N GLN A 52 -12.04 -12.98 -9.19
CA GLN A 52 -13.21 -13.03 -8.31
C GLN A 52 -14.49 -12.44 -8.95
N GLY A 53 -14.46 -12.07 -10.23
CA GLY A 53 -15.60 -11.46 -10.92
C GLY A 53 -15.89 -10.01 -10.50
N LEU A 54 -14.92 -9.33 -9.91
CA LEU A 54 -15.05 -7.93 -9.52
C LEU A 54 -14.48 -7.01 -10.61
N ASP A 55 -15.20 -5.95 -10.92
CA ASP A 55 -14.68 -4.89 -11.79
C ASP A 55 -13.54 -4.15 -11.09
N VAL A 56 -12.53 -3.75 -11.86
CA VAL A 56 -11.39 -2.97 -11.36
C VAL A 56 -11.00 -1.89 -12.35
N VAL A 57 -10.71 -0.70 -11.83
CA VAL A 57 -10.14 0.40 -12.61
C VAL A 57 -8.90 0.91 -11.90
N MET A 58 -7.83 1.14 -12.65
CA MET A 58 -6.55 1.63 -12.11
C MET A 58 -6.02 2.84 -12.88
N SER A 59 -5.35 3.75 -12.18
CA SER A 59 -4.48 4.77 -12.78
C SER A 59 -3.09 4.70 -12.18
N GLU A 60 -2.10 4.82 -13.05
CA GLU A 60 -0.71 4.89 -12.66
C GLU A 60 -0.25 6.35 -12.72
N ILE A 61 0.25 6.85 -11.59
CA ILE A 61 0.88 8.17 -11.51
C ILE A 61 2.38 7.96 -11.32
N HIS A 62 3.10 8.04 -12.44
CA HIS A 62 4.56 8.05 -12.43
C HIS A 62 5.04 9.47 -12.16
N GLY A 63 5.79 9.68 -11.08
CA GLY A 63 6.73 10.80 -11.06
C GLY A 63 7.75 10.60 -12.19
N MET A 64 8.25 11.68 -12.80
CA MET A 64 9.18 11.65 -13.95
C MET A 64 10.53 10.91 -13.70
N SER A 65 10.69 10.19 -12.59
CA SER A 65 11.89 9.43 -12.23
C SER A 65 11.58 7.95 -12.06
N GLN A 66 12.11 7.11 -12.96
CA GLN A 66 11.87 5.66 -12.99
C GLN A 66 12.67 4.87 -11.93
N ARG A 67 13.66 5.49 -11.25
CA ARG A 67 14.44 4.85 -10.17
C ARG A 67 14.73 5.85 -9.06
N GLY A 68 14.36 5.50 -7.83
CA GLY A 68 14.58 6.36 -6.66
C GLY A 68 13.58 7.52 -6.51
N GLY A 69 12.65 7.70 -7.46
CA GLY A 69 11.56 8.65 -7.37
C GLY A 69 10.32 8.08 -6.67
N SER A 70 9.43 8.97 -6.22
CA SER A 70 8.10 8.64 -5.73
C SER A 70 7.25 8.06 -6.87
N VAL A 71 6.59 6.94 -6.60
CA VAL A 71 5.69 6.22 -7.50
C VAL A 71 4.40 5.93 -6.76
N SER A 72 3.27 6.17 -7.41
CA SER A 72 1.96 5.82 -6.85
C SER A 72 1.01 5.26 -7.90
N THR A 73 0.11 4.39 -7.46
CA THR A 73 -1.01 3.90 -8.25
C THR A 73 -2.29 4.00 -7.43
N GLU A 74 -3.39 4.30 -8.12
CA GLU A 74 -4.72 4.36 -7.54
C GLU A 74 -5.54 3.23 -8.15
N LEU A 75 -6.08 2.35 -7.31
CA LEU A 75 -6.83 1.18 -7.74
C LEU A 75 -8.19 1.18 -7.06
N LYS A 76 -9.25 0.95 -7.83
CA LYS A 76 -10.63 0.98 -7.35
C LYS A 76 -11.36 -0.27 -7.82
N ILE A 77 -11.91 -1.02 -6.87
CA ILE A 77 -12.63 -2.28 -7.08
C ILE A 77 -14.13 -2.04 -6.90
N GLY A 78 -14.95 -2.58 -7.79
CA GLY A 78 -16.41 -2.52 -7.75
C GLY A 78 -16.99 -1.39 -8.61
N GLY A 79 -17.33 -1.65 -9.87
CA GLY A 79 -18.22 -0.83 -10.71
C GLY A 79 -17.85 0.66 -10.92
N TYR A 80 -16.59 1.07 -10.76
CA TYR A 80 -16.20 2.47 -10.87
C TYR A 80 -16.04 2.95 -12.32
N ASN A 81 -16.50 4.18 -12.60
CA ASN A 81 -16.33 4.85 -13.91
C ASN A 81 -15.08 5.76 -14.00
N SER A 82 -14.29 5.85 -12.93
CA SER A 82 -13.08 6.67 -12.88
C SER A 82 -12.05 6.04 -11.95
N SER A 83 -10.78 6.10 -12.35
CA SER A 83 -9.61 5.60 -11.61
C SER A 83 -9.19 6.48 -10.45
N ILE A 84 -9.54 7.77 -10.46
CA ILE A 84 -9.05 8.72 -9.46
C ILE A 84 -9.80 8.53 -8.13
N ILE A 85 -9.03 8.36 -7.06
CA ILE A 85 -9.45 8.38 -5.67
C ILE A 85 -9.52 9.85 -5.22
N PRO A 86 -10.69 10.34 -4.78
CA PRO A 86 -10.81 11.70 -4.27
C PRO A 86 -9.96 11.87 -2.99
N LYS A 87 -9.70 13.12 -2.61
CA LYS A 87 -9.07 13.40 -1.30
C LYS A 87 -9.86 12.72 -0.18
N GLN A 88 -9.15 12.13 0.77
CA GLN A 88 -9.75 11.40 1.89
C GLN A 88 -10.66 10.23 1.47
N GLY A 89 -10.50 9.70 0.25
CA GLY A 89 -11.38 8.68 -0.33
C GLY A 89 -10.84 7.25 -0.31
N ALA A 90 -9.62 7.02 0.19
CA ALA A 90 -9.03 5.69 0.22
C ALA A 90 -9.63 4.86 1.36
N ASP A 91 -9.92 3.59 1.09
CA ASP A 91 -10.19 2.61 2.14
C ASP A 91 -8.88 2.05 2.70
N MET A 92 -7.86 1.96 1.84
CA MET A 92 -6.53 1.51 2.20
C MET A 92 -5.45 2.40 1.59
N LEU A 93 -4.48 2.75 2.43
CA LEU A 93 -3.17 3.26 2.02
C LEU A 93 -2.17 2.12 2.17
N LEU A 94 -1.62 1.62 1.05
CA LEU A 94 -0.58 0.60 1.03
C LEU A 94 0.75 1.23 0.62
N SER A 95 1.65 1.46 1.58
CA SER A 95 2.90 2.16 1.33
C SER A 95 4.13 1.29 1.50
N PHE A 96 5.06 1.39 0.56
CA PHE A 96 6.30 0.63 0.56
C PHE A 96 7.45 1.36 1.27
N GLU A 97 7.23 2.59 1.74
CA GLU A 97 8.26 3.46 2.28
C GLU A 97 7.67 4.50 3.26
N PRO A 98 8.30 4.77 4.43
CA PRO A 98 7.69 5.63 5.47
C PRO A 98 7.40 7.07 5.06
N VAL A 99 8.26 7.72 4.28
CA VAL A 99 8.03 9.10 3.79
C VAL A 99 6.97 9.12 2.70
N GLU A 100 6.89 8.09 1.86
CA GLU A 100 5.80 7.93 0.90
C GLU A 100 4.45 7.74 1.60
N THR A 101 4.43 7.11 2.77
CA THR A 101 3.23 7.03 3.62
C THR A 101 2.73 8.42 4.00
N ILE A 102 3.64 9.30 4.43
CA ILE A 102 3.31 10.70 4.78
C ILE A 102 2.78 11.46 3.55
N ARG A 103 3.40 11.25 2.38
CA ARG A 103 2.99 11.90 1.12
C ARG A 103 1.59 11.47 0.66
N GLY A 104 1.20 10.23 0.95
CA GLY A 104 -0.12 9.69 0.61
C GLY A 104 -1.25 10.07 1.58
N LEU A 105 -0.98 10.83 2.65
CA LEU A 105 -2.00 11.15 3.66
C LEU A 105 -3.15 12.02 3.14
N ASP A 106 -3.01 12.67 1.99
CA ASP A 106 -4.10 13.44 1.38
C ASP A 106 -5.27 12.55 0.90
N LYS A 107 -5.03 11.26 0.72
CA LYS A 107 -6.05 10.24 0.38
C LYS A 107 -6.68 9.58 1.60
N VAL A 108 -6.12 9.77 2.78
CA VAL A 108 -6.49 9.05 4.01
C VAL A 108 -7.59 9.78 4.77
N ASN A 109 -8.53 9.01 5.32
CA ASN A 109 -9.53 9.44 6.29
C ASN A 109 -9.47 8.67 7.62
N SER A 110 -10.36 9.01 8.56
CA SER A 110 -10.44 8.39 9.90
C SER A 110 -10.65 6.88 9.90
N GLU A 111 -11.27 6.36 8.83
CA GLU A 111 -11.57 4.93 8.66
C GLU A 111 -10.61 4.22 7.70
N THR A 112 -9.71 4.95 7.03
CA THR A 112 -8.71 4.36 6.14
C THR A 112 -7.74 3.48 6.92
N LYS A 113 -7.46 2.29 6.39
CA LYS A 113 -6.40 1.42 6.90
C LYS A 113 -5.06 1.78 6.28
N ILE A 114 -4.09 2.14 7.12
CA ILE A 114 -2.73 2.48 6.70
C ILE A 114 -1.85 1.27 6.94
N VAL A 115 -1.41 0.61 5.88
CA VAL A 115 -0.44 -0.49 5.91
C VAL A 115 0.85 0.00 5.28
N TYR A 116 1.96 -0.02 5.99
CA TYR A 116 3.22 0.45 5.42
C TYR A 116 4.46 -0.31 5.88
N ASN A 117 5.44 -0.38 4.98
CA ASN A 117 6.77 -0.88 5.29
C ASN A 117 7.58 0.15 6.08
N THR A 118 8.23 -0.27 7.16
CA THR A 118 9.00 0.61 8.05
C THR A 118 10.42 0.89 7.56
N HIS A 119 10.90 0.22 6.52
CA HIS A 119 12.27 0.39 6.04
C HIS A 119 12.44 1.68 5.22
N PRO A 120 13.35 2.59 5.63
CA PRO A 120 13.57 3.85 4.93
C PRO A 120 14.43 3.65 3.66
N ILE A 121 14.10 4.37 2.59
CA ILE A 121 14.99 4.49 1.42
C ILE A 121 15.54 5.92 1.39
N ILE A 122 16.82 6.04 1.72
CA ILE A 122 17.51 7.34 1.77
C ILE A 122 18.09 7.62 0.38
N PRO A 123 17.62 8.64 -0.36
CA PRO A 123 18.20 8.99 -1.64
C PRO A 123 19.63 9.50 -1.43
N SER A 124 20.56 9.04 -2.27
CA SER A 124 21.97 9.45 -2.21
C SER A 124 22.21 10.93 -2.55
N SER A 125 21.20 11.64 -3.04
CA SER A 125 21.28 13.01 -3.58
C SER A 125 20.74 14.10 -2.65
N THR A 126 20.39 13.78 -1.40
CA THR A 126 19.79 14.74 -0.45
C THR A 126 20.61 14.89 0.81
N ASP A 127 21.01 16.12 1.13
CA ASP A 127 21.61 16.48 2.43
C ASP A 127 20.57 16.56 3.56
N LYS A 128 19.27 16.42 3.25
CA LYS A 128 18.21 16.42 4.27
C LYS A 128 18.21 15.11 5.04
N GLN A 129 18.25 15.22 6.36
CA GLN A 129 18.10 14.10 7.27
C GLN A 129 16.74 13.41 7.04
N TYR A 130 16.78 12.09 6.92
CA TYR A 130 15.58 11.26 6.84
C TYR A 130 14.82 11.31 8.18
N PRO A 131 13.48 11.52 8.20
CA PRO A 131 12.74 11.58 9.46
C PRO A 131 12.79 10.26 10.22
N ASN A 132 12.91 10.32 11.55
CA ASN A 132 12.94 9.11 12.37
C ASN A 132 11.64 8.30 12.22
N VAL A 133 11.76 7.03 11.86
CA VAL A 133 10.61 6.14 11.55
C VAL A 133 9.73 5.90 12.77
N ASP A 134 10.29 5.80 13.97
CA ASP A 134 9.48 5.65 15.20
C ASP A 134 8.60 6.86 15.45
N SER A 135 9.12 8.06 15.18
CA SER A 135 8.38 9.31 15.28
C SER A 135 7.26 9.39 14.24
N ILE A 136 7.51 8.95 13.00
CA ILE A 136 6.46 8.79 11.97
C ILE A 136 5.37 7.84 12.49
N THR A 137 5.77 6.66 12.96
CA THR A 137 4.88 5.61 13.45
C THR A 137 4.00 6.10 14.60
N LYS A 138 4.61 6.76 15.59
CA LYS A 138 3.91 7.37 16.72
C LYS A 138 2.88 8.38 16.24
N THR A 139 3.29 9.31 15.37
CA THR A 139 2.40 10.37 14.88
C THR A 139 1.22 9.80 14.09
N LEU A 140 1.45 8.78 13.24
CA LEU A 140 0.38 8.10 12.53
C LEU A 140 -0.62 7.46 13.50
N LYS A 141 -0.15 6.72 14.52
CA LYS A 141 -1.01 6.07 15.51
C LYS A 141 -1.77 7.05 16.40
N GLU A 142 -1.24 8.25 16.63
CA GLU A 142 -1.93 9.31 17.39
C GLU A 142 -3.07 9.96 16.59
N ASN A 143 -3.00 9.95 15.26
CA ASN A 143 -3.96 10.65 14.39
C ASN A 143 -4.93 9.73 13.64
N PHE A 144 -4.59 8.44 13.48
CA PHE A 144 -5.38 7.48 12.72
C PHE A 144 -5.63 6.20 13.51
N LYS A 145 -6.84 5.65 13.37
CA LYS A 145 -7.30 4.49 14.14
C LYS A 145 -6.67 3.17 13.69
N TYR A 146 -6.42 3.01 12.39
CA TYR A 146 -5.99 1.73 11.80
C TYR A 146 -4.62 1.86 11.12
N VAL A 147 -3.55 1.78 11.92
CA VAL A 147 -2.17 1.92 11.44
C VAL A 147 -1.38 0.64 11.69
N LEU A 148 -0.91 0.01 10.62
CA LEU A 148 -0.15 -1.24 10.60
C LEU A 148 1.25 -1.01 10.00
N PRO A 149 2.26 -0.68 10.84
CA PRO A 149 3.66 -0.73 10.44
C PRO A 149 4.12 -2.18 10.32
N ILE A 150 4.87 -2.51 9.26
CA ILE A 150 5.42 -3.83 9.00
C ILE A 150 6.91 -3.70 8.68
N ASP A 151 7.77 -4.52 9.29
CA ASP A 151 9.15 -4.70 8.80
C ASP A 151 9.16 -5.62 7.57
N GLY A 152 8.50 -5.16 6.51
CA GLY A 152 8.27 -5.94 5.30
C GLY A 152 9.57 -6.24 4.56
N THR A 153 10.56 -5.35 4.67
CA THR A 153 11.89 -5.56 4.10
C THR A 153 12.60 -6.72 4.77
N GLN A 154 12.59 -6.81 6.10
CA GLN A 154 13.18 -7.96 6.80
C GLN A 154 12.47 -9.26 6.45
N LEU A 155 11.13 -9.27 6.49
CA LEU A 155 10.33 -10.44 6.10
C LEU A 155 10.59 -10.91 4.66
N ALA A 156 10.84 -9.98 3.74
CA ALA A 156 11.17 -10.30 2.36
C ALA A 156 12.58 -10.90 2.24
N MET A 157 13.56 -10.35 2.98
CA MET A 157 14.91 -10.92 3.05
C MET A 157 14.88 -12.34 3.62
N ASP A 158 14.11 -12.57 4.69
CA ASP A 158 13.95 -13.89 5.31
C ASP A 158 13.26 -14.89 4.36
N ALA A 159 12.33 -14.42 3.52
CA ALA A 159 11.71 -15.23 2.46
C ALA A 159 12.69 -15.57 1.31
N GLY A 160 13.80 -14.84 1.19
CA GLY A 160 14.91 -15.14 0.29
C GLY A 160 15.33 -13.96 -0.61
N SER A 161 14.57 -12.86 -0.67
CA SER A 161 14.95 -11.69 -1.47
C SER A 161 14.18 -10.45 -1.07
N VAL A 162 14.89 -9.32 -0.95
CA VAL A 162 14.27 -7.99 -0.80
C VAL A 162 13.27 -7.65 -1.92
N LEU A 163 13.41 -8.26 -3.10
CA LEU A 163 12.48 -8.07 -4.22
C LEU A 163 11.09 -8.66 -3.95
N ALA A 164 10.94 -9.51 -2.92
CA ALA A 164 9.67 -10.08 -2.50
C ALA A 164 8.88 -9.15 -1.55
N LEU A 165 9.34 -7.92 -1.28
CA LEU A 165 8.66 -6.95 -0.42
C LEU A 165 7.19 -6.73 -0.83
N ASN A 166 6.93 -6.62 -2.13
CA ASN A 166 5.56 -6.49 -2.64
C ASN A 166 4.66 -7.67 -2.25
N MET A 167 5.21 -8.88 -2.22
CA MET A 167 4.47 -10.08 -1.82
C MET A 167 4.22 -10.14 -0.31
N VAL A 168 5.18 -9.69 0.50
CA VAL A 168 4.96 -9.51 1.95
C VAL A 168 3.81 -8.55 2.21
N LEU A 169 3.85 -7.37 1.58
CA LEU A 169 2.79 -6.38 1.77
C LEU A 169 1.43 -6.86 1.24
N LEU A 170 1.40 -7.61 0.13
CA LEU A 170 0.17 -8.25 -0.38
C LEU A 170 -0.39 -9.27 0.62
N GLY A 171 0.48 -10.11 1.21
CA GLY A 171 0.09 -11.02 2.26
C GLY A 171 -0.55 -10.30 3.44
N ALA A 172 0.09 -9.23 3.90
CA ALA A 172 -0.40 -8.44 5.03
C ALA A 172 -1.77 -7.80 4.78
N VAL A 173 -2.04 -7.27 3.58
CA VAL A 173 -3.36 -6.70 3.28
C VAL A 173 -4.44 -7.77 3.18
N THR A 174 -4.12 -8.99 2.72
CA THR A 174 -5.10 -10.10 2.66
C THR A 174 -5.47 -10.66 4.04
N ALA A 175 -4.75 -10.30 5.11
CA ALA A 175 -5.13 -10.62 6.48
C ALA A 175 -6.21 -9.69 7.04
N ASP A 176 -6.52 -8.59 6.36
CA ASP A 176 -7.60 -7.68 6.73
C ASP A 176 -8.95 -8.20 6.24
N ASP A 177 -9.88 -8.43 7.17
CA ASP A 177 -11.21 -8.94 6.83
C ASP A 177 -12.04 -7.97 5.96
N LYS A 178 -11.67 -6.68 5.94
CA LYS A 178 -12.29 -5.67 5.07
C LYS A 178 -11.70 -5.63 3.66
N PHE A 179 -10.56 -6.29 3.43
CA PHE A 179 -9.96 -6.34 2.10
C PHE A 179 -10.80 -7.26 1.18
N PRO A 180 -11.18 -6.82 -0.03
CA PRO A 180 -12.20 -7.51 -0.82
C PRO A 180 -11.69 -8.76 -1.54
N LEU A 181 -10.40 -9.08 -1.46
CA LEU A 181 -9.77 -10.20 -2.17
C LEU A 181 -9.26 -11.25 -1.19
N THR A 182 -9.44 -12.51 -1.55
CA THR A 182 -8.91 -13.63 -0.75
C THR A 182 -7.40 -13.76 -0.95
N LYS A 183 -6.73 -14.32 0.05
CA LYS A 183 -5.30 -14.67 -0.05
C LYS A 183 -5.06 -15.62 -1.22
N GLU A 184 -5.98 -16.56 -1.44
CA GLU A 184 -5.92 -17.56 -2.50
C GLU A 184 -5.97 -16.90 -3.89
N SER A 185 -6.89 -15.96 -4.11
CA SER A 185 -6.99 -15.21 -5.37
C SER A 185 -5.71 -14.40 -5.65
N VAL A 186 -5.15 -13.76 -4.62
CA VAL A 186 -3.87 -13.04 -4.73
C VAL A 186 -2.71 -13.99 -5.07
N ILE A 187 -2.68 -15.18 -4.49
CA ILE A 187 -1.67 -16.21 -4.79
C ILE A 187 -1.79 -16.69 -6.24
N GLU A 188 -3.00 -16.92 -6.74
CA GLU A 188 -3.24 -17.33 -8.13
C GLU A 188 -2.81 -16.24 -9.11
N ALA A 189 -3.22 -15.00 -8.89
CA ALA A 189 -2.79 -13.86 -9.69
C ALA A 189 -1.27 -13.65 -9.65
N MET A 190 -0.62 -13.85 -8.50
CA MET A 190 0.84 -13.84 -8.37
C MET A 190 1.48 -14.90 -9.27
N LYS A 191 0.97 -16.13 -9.27
CA LYS A 191 1.52 -17.23 -10.07
C LYS A 191 1.41 -16.96 -11.56
N ASN A 192 0.32 -16.34 -12.01
CA ASN A 192 0.14 -15.92 -13.41
C ASN A 192 1.08 -14.78 -13.82
N ASN A 193 1.44 -13.91 -12.88
CA ASN A 193 2.27 -12.74 -13.12
C ASN A 193 3.78 -12.99 -13.00
N LEU A 194 4.18 -14.11 -12.39
CA LEU A 194 5.58 -14.43 -12.10
C LEU A 194 5.99 -15.76 -12.75
N LYS A 195 7.26 -15.85 -13.15
CA LYS A 195 7.82 -17.11 -13.68
C LYS A 195 7.81 -18.19 -12.58
N PRO A 196 7.57 -19.48 -12.91
CA PRO A 196 7.49 -20.57 -11.92
C PRO A 196 8.66 -20.65 -10.94
N LYS A 197 9.88 -20.36 -11.40
CA LYS A 197 11.08 -20.33 -10.54
C LYS A 197 11.04 -19.34 -9.38
N PHE A 198 10.11 -18.38 -9.39
CA PHE A 198 9.95 -17.39 -8.33
C PHE A 198 8.78 -17.71 -7.40
N HIS A 199 7.94 -18.71 -7.70
CA HIS A 199 6.70 -18.96 -6.95
C HIS A 199 6.96 -19.32 -5.48
N GLU A 200 7.88 -20.25 -5.21
CA GLU A 200 8.12 -20.72 -3.83
C GLU A 200 8.52 -19.59 -2.88
N MET A 201 9.50 -18.77 -3.28
CA MET A 201 9.96 -17.61 -2.52
C MET A 201 8.83 -16.59 -2.28
N ASN A 202 8.05 -16.29 -3.31
CA ASN A 202 6.97 -15.31 -3.22
C ASN A 202 5.77 -15.83 -2.41
N LEU A 203 5.51 -17.14 -2.40
CA LEU A 203 4.54 -17.77 -1.50
C LEU A 203 4.97 -17.63 -0.03
N LYS A 204 6.26 -17.88 0.27
CA LYS A 204 6.80 -17.66 1.63
C LYS A 204 6.65 -16.20 2.07
N ALA A 205 6.88 -15.26 1.16
CA ALA A 205 6.71 -13.84 1.42
C ALA A 205 5.23 -13.45 1.67
N ILE A 206 4.28 -13.94 0.87
CA ILE A 206 2.85 -13.74 1.13
C ILE A 206 2.46 -14.28 2.51
N GLU A 207 2.93 -15.48 2.84
CA GLU A 207 2.57 -16.12 4.11
C GLU A 207 3.18 -15.38 5.31
N SER A 208 4.43 -14.92 5.22
CA SER A 208 5.06 -14.14 6.30
C SER A 208 4.35 -12.79 6.51
N GLY A 209 3.96 -12.12 5.42
CA GLY A 209 3.15 -10.92 5.46
C GLY A 209 1.79 -11.14 6.12
N TYR A 210 1.06 -12.18 5.73
CA TYR A 210 -0.24 -12.52 6.30
C TYR A 210 -0.16 -12.75 7.82
N ASN A 211 0.83 -13.53 8.26
CA ASN A 211 1.00 -13.87 9.67
C ASN A 211 1.46 -12.68 10.52
N SER A 212 2.13 -11.69 9.93
CA SER A 212 2.55 -10.48 10.65
C SER A 212 1.37 -9.63 11.19
N ILE A 213 0.17 -9.82 10.64
CA ILE A 213 -1.04 -9.07 11.03
C ILE A 213 -1.98 -9.89 11.94
N LYS A 214 -1.99 -11.22 11.81
CA LYS A 214 -2.86 -12.11 12.61
C LYS A 214 -2.28 -12.51 13.98
N SER A 215 -1.10 -12.02 14.34
CA SER A 215 -0.38 -12.35 15.58
C SER A 215 -0.87 -11.56 16.79
#